data_AF-A0A7V6V3C8-F1
#
_entry.id   AF-A0A7V6V3C8-F1
#
_cell.length_a   1.000
_cell.length_b   1.000
_cell.length_c   1.000
_cell.angle_alpha   90.00
_cell.angle_beta   90.00
_cell.angle_gamma   90.00
#
_symmetry.space_group_name_H-M   'P 1'
#
loop_
_entity.id
_entity.type
_entity.pdbx_description
1 polymer ?
#
loop_
_entity_poly.entity_id
_entity_poly.type
_entity_poly.pdbx_seq_one_letter_code
_entity_poly.pdbx_strand_id
1 'polypeptide(L)'
;MDNFNLLDYQALPKEQKRRFLDNLYQFLLENNYTAVDYQKLKIQSTAPICPRCESENVIKAGVRDGKQVYKCKDCGRQYRETARTFVYRMRKADKMLDYLKCMLEGKSLRACASEVGISLRTSFNWRHKI
;
A
#
# COMPACT_ATOMS: atom_id res chain seq x y z
N MET A 1 26.25 -7.93 0.56
CA MET A 1 24.84 -8.12 0.93
C MET A 1 24.13 -8.48 -0.36
N ASP A 2 23.83 -9.76 -0.52
CA ASP A 2 23.28 -10.27 -1.78
C ASP A 2 21.94 -9.59 -2.07
N ASN A 3 21.86 -9.04 -3.28
CA ASN A 3 20.72 -8.29 -3.76
C ASN A 3 19.65 -9.31 -4.17
N PHE A 4 18.94 -9.88 -3.18
CA PHE A 4 17.84 -10.82 -3.39
C PHE A 4 16.79 -10.14 -4.28
N ASN A 5 16.74 -10.55 -5.54
CA ASN A 5 15.94 -9.89 -6.57
C ASN A 5 14.65 -10.69 -6.83
N LEU A 6 13.76 -10.12 -7.64
CA LEU A 6 12.46 -10.74 -7.92
C LEU A 6 12.57 -12.10 -8.64
N LEU A 7 13.63 -12.32 -9.43
CA LEU A 7 13.89 -13.58 -10.14
C LEU A 7 14.27 -14.68 -9.15
N ASP A 8 15.07 -14.35 -8.13
CA ASP A 8 15.46 -15.30 -7.07
C ASP A 8 14.23 -15.78 -6.30
N TYR A 9 13.32 -14.87 -5.93
CA TYR A 9 12.06 -15.23 -5.29
C TYR A 9 11.18 -16.12 -6.18
N GLN A 10 11.08 -15.81 -7.48
CA GLN A 10 10.28 -16.59 -8.42
C GLN A 10 10.79 -18.02 -8.59
N ALA A 11 12.10 -18.24 -8.47
CA ALA A 11 12.72 -19.56 -8.58
C ALA A 11 12.50 -20.45 -7.33
N LEU A 12 12.08 -19.89 -6.19
CA LEU A 12 11.93 -20.65 -4.95
C LEU A 12 10.83 -21.73 -5.02
N PRO A 13 11.04 -22.90 -4.38
CA PRO A 13 9.99 -23.87 -4.12
C PRO A 13 8.81 -23.28 -3.33
N LYS A 14 7.63 -23.85 -3.49
CA LYS A 14 6.37 -23.34 -2.89
C LYS A 14 6.48 -23.16 -1.37
N GLU A 15 7.05 -24.12 -0.65
CA GLU A 15 7.23 -24.01 0.81
C GLU A 15 8.20 -22.91 1.21
N GLN A 16 9.30 -22.74 0.46
CA GLN A 16 10.28 -21.69 0.75
C GLN A 16 9.71 -20.30 0.48
N LYS A 17 8.91 -20.14 -0.58
CA LYS A 17 8.13 -18.91 -0.83
C LYS A 17 7.20 -18.60 0.34
N ARG A 18 6.46 -19.61 0.81
CA ARG A 18 5.54 -19.46 1.94
C ARG A 18 6.29 -19.01 3.20
N ARG A 19 7.38 -19.69 3.55
CA ARG A 19 8.22 -19.34 4.71
C ARG A 19 8.80 -17.93 4.61
N PHE A 20 9.26 -17.54 3.42
CA PHE A 20 9.73 -16.18 3.16
C PHE A 20 8.63 -15.14 3.39
N LEU A 21 7.43 -15.36 2.82
CA LEU A 21 6.29 -14.47 3.00
C LEU A 21 5.84 -14.37 4.46
N ASP A 22 5.85 -15.48 5.20
CA ASP A 22 5.53 -15.50 6.63
C ASP A 22 6.54 -14.67 7.43
N ASN A 23 7.85 -14.88 7.19
CA ASN A 23 8.91 -14.10 7.84
C ASN A 23 8.82 -12.61 7.51
N LEU A 24 8.60 -12.26 6.25
CA LEU A 24 8.42 -10.87 5.82
C LEU A 24 7.21 -10.24 6.50
N TYR A 25 6.09 -10.96 6.57
CA TYR A 25 4.88 -10.48 7.23
C TYR A 25 5.12 -10.22 8.73
N GLN A 26 5.78 -11.14 9.44
CA GLN A 26 6.13 -10.94 10.84
C GLN A 26 7.07 -9.75 11.04
N PHE A 27 8.11 -9.63 10.21
CA PHE A 27 9.01 -8.48 10.24
C PHE A 27 8.25 -7.15 10.07
N LEU A 28 7.29 -7.11 9.13
CA LEU A 28 6.48 -5.92 8.90
C LEU A 28 5.60 -5.59 10.11
N LEU A 29 4.98 -6.59 10.74
CA LEU A 29 4.18 -6.40 11.95
C LEU A 29 5.02 -5.91 13.14
N GLU A 30 6.16 -6.54 13.42
CA GLU A 30 7.05 -6.20 14.53
C GLU A 30 7.56 -4.77 14.45
N ASN A 31 7.78 -4.26 13.23
CA ASN A 31 8.23 -2.90 12.99
C ASN A 31 7.08 -1.90 12.77
N ASN A 32 5.83 -2.31 12.99
CA ASN A 32 4.62 -1.51 12.79
C ASN A 32 4.49 -0.93 11.37
N TYR A 33 4.99 -1.65 10.36
CA TYR A 33 4.80 -1.28 8.97
C TYR A 33 3.38 -1.57 8.48
N THR A 34 2.89 -0.70 7.61
CA THR A 34 1.60 -0.75 6.97
C THR A 34 1.76 -0.86 5.46
N ALA A 35 0.68 -1.27 4.79
CA ALA A 35 0.65 -1.37 3.34
C ALA A 35 0.91 -0.02 2.61
N VAL A 36 0.90 1.11 3.32
CA VAL A 36 1.07 2.45 2.74
C VAL A 36 2.50 2.98 2.84
N ASP A 37 3.38 2.27 3.55
CA ASP A 37 4.67 2.82 3.96
C ASP A 37 5.67 2.93 2.81
N TYR A 38 5.69 1.98 1.88
CA TYR A 38 6.48 2.13 0.66
C TYR A 38 6.12 3.42 -0.08
N GLN A 39 4.82 3.73 -0.19
CA GLN A 39 4.40 4.91 -0.90
C GLN A 39 4.65 6.19 -0.08
N LYS A 40 4.59 6.12 1.25
CA LYS A 40 5.02 7.21 2.14
C LYS A 40 6.51 7.50 1.99
N LEU A 41 7.35 6.47 1.98
CA LEU A 41 8.79 6.59 1.72
C LEU A 41 9.04 7.22 0.35
N LYS A 42 8.32 6.76 -0.69
CA LYS A 42 8.41 7.33 -2.03
C LYS A 42 8.02 8.81 -2.06
N ILE A 43 6.92 9.19 -1.39
CA ILE A 43 6.47 10.59 -1.26
C ILE A 43 7.50 11.43 -0.49
N GLN A 44 8.16 10.88 0.52
CA GLN A 44 9.22 11.58 1.25
C GLN A 44 10.47 11.79 0.39
N SER A 45 10.75 10.87 -0.53
CA SER A 45 11.89 10.95 -1.45
C SER A 45 11.63 11.73 -2.75
N THR A 46 10.42 12.20 -3.01
CA THR A 46 10.04 12.84 -4.28
C THR A 46 9.20 14.09 -4.05
N ALA A 47 9.37 15.13 -4.86
CA ALA A 47 8.56 16.34 -4.77
C ALA A 47 7.06 16.01 -4.93
N PRO A 48 6.16 16.64 -4.15
CA PRO A 48 4.73 16.34 -4.22
C PRO A 48 4.13 16.89 -5.52
N ILE A 49 3.49 16.00 -6.28
CA ILE A 49 2.82 16.35 -7.56
C ILE A 49 1.31 16.35 -7.37
N CYS A 50 0.63 17.34 -7.94
CA CYS A 50 -0.82 17.42 -7.88
C CYS A 50 -1.48 16.20 -8.57
N PRO A 51 -2.36 15.45 -7.88
CA PRO A 51 -3.03 14.29 -8.47
C PRO A 51 -4.12 14.64 -9.49
N ARG A 52 -4.44 15.93 -9.68
CA ARG A 52 -5.47 16.41 -10.60
C ARG A 52 -4.89 16.95 -11.89
N CYS A 53 -3.90 17.84 -11.79
CA CYS A 53 -3.36 18.58 -12.93
C CYS A 53 -1.85 18.39 -13.11
N GLU A 54 -1.24 17.48 -12.33
CA GLU A 54 0.18 17.08 -12.44
C GLU A 54 1.21 18.20 -12.21
N SER A 55 0.76 19.37 -11.78
CA SER A 55 1.63 20.47 -11.37
C SER A 55 2.47 20.11 -10.15
N GLU A 56 3.74 20.52 -10.20
CA GLU A 56 4.70 20.48 -9.09
C GLU A 56 4.58 21.69 -8.15
N ASN A 57 3.78 22.70 -8.52
CA ASN A 57 3.56 23.91 -7.72
C ASN A 57 2.63 23.61 -6.55
N VAL A 58 3.18 22.93 -5.53
CA VAL A 58 2.45 22.35 -4.41
C VAL A 58 3.05 22.82 -3.09
N ILE A 59 2.19 23.22 -2.16
CA ILE A 59 2.57 23.59 -0.79
C ILE A 59 1.98 22.63 0.24
N LYS A 60 2.64 22.53 1.40
CA LYS A 60 2.08 21.91 2.60
C LYS A 60 0.98 22.84 3.16
N ALA A 61 -0.23 22.29 3.31
CA ALA A 61 -1.43 23.01 3.73
C ALA A 61 -1.98 22.46 5.05
N GLY A 62 -1.08 22.22 6.01
CA GLY A 62 -1.40 21.70 7.34
C GLY A 62 -1.51 20.16 7.40
N VAL A 63 -2.00 19.67 8.54
CA VAL A 63 -2.13 18.24 8.86
C VAL A 63 -3.57 17.94 9.26
N ARG A 64 -4.13 16.82 8.79
CA ARG A 64 -5.47 16.33 9.18
C ARG A 64 -5.42 14.85 9.51
N ASP A 65 -5.91 14.48 10.69
CA ASP A 65 -5.88 13.10 11.22
C ASP A 65 -4.46 12.50 11.20
N GLY A 66 -3.47 13.28 11.63
CA GLY A 66 -2.05 12.89 11.61
C GLY A 66 -1.42 12.79 10.22
N LYS A 67 -2.16 13.10 9.15
CA LYS A 67 -1.69 13.00 7.76
C LYS A 67 -1.42 14.36 7.15
N GLN A 68 -0.31 14.50 6.42
CA GLN A 68 0.04 15.74 5.73
C GLN A 68 -1.02 16.05 4.65
N VAL A 69 -1.45 17.31 4.60
CA VAL A 69 -2.30 17.87 3.53
C VAL A 69 -1.45 18.75 2.63
N TYR A 70 -1.67 18.65 1.33
CA TYR A 70 -1.03 19.43 0.29
C TYR A 70 -2.08 20.26 -0.45
N LYS A 71 -1.67 21.42 -0.97
CA LYS A 71 -2.48 22.28 -1.84
C LYS A 71 -1.69 22.61 -3.10
N CYS A 72 -2.26 22.30 -4.25
CA CYS A 72 -1.74 22.78 -5.53
C CYS A 72 -2.09 24.26 -5.70
N LYS A 73 -1.10 25.09 -6.07
CA LYS A 73 -1.29 26.51 -6.33
C LYS A 73 -1.90 26.79 -7.70
N ASP A 74 -1.71 25.90 -8.66
CA ASP A 74 -2.20 26.11 -10.03
C ASP A 74 -3.70 25.80 -10.17
N CYS A 75 -4.16 24.66 -9.63
CA CYS A 75 -5.58 24.25 -9.70
C CYS A 75 -6.35 24.39 -8.38
N GLY A 76 -5.69 24.88 -7.32
CA GLY A 76 -6.29 25.07 -5.99
C GLY A 76 -6.64 23.78 -5.22
N ARG A 77 -6.41 22.59 -5.80
CA ARG A 77 -6.84 21.32 -5.21
C ARG A 77 -6.08 21.02 -3.92
N GLN A 78 -6.83 20.71 -2.86
CA GLN A 78 -6.29 20.10 -1.64
C GLN A 78 -6.36 18.57 -1.72
N TYR A 79 -5.30 17.92 -1.24
CA TYR A 79 -5.20 16.46 -1.20
C TYR A 79 -4.32 16.01 -0.05
N ARG A 80 -4.56 14.80 0.48
CA ARG A 80 -3.73 14.22 1.55
C ARG A 80 -2.48 13.59 0.94
N GLU A 81 -1.45 13.34 1.75
CA GLU A 81 -0.27 12.56 1.35
C GLU A 81 -0.62 11.21 0.73
N THR A 82 -1.72 10.59 1.18
CA THR A 82 -2.22 9.35 0.56
C THR A 82 -2.75 9.53 -0.87
N ALA A 83 -2.88 10.74 -1.40
CA ALA A 83 -3.29 10.90 -2.79
C ALA A 83 -2.18 10.35 -3.68
N ARG A 84 -2.54 9.49 -4.64
CA ARG A 84 -1.63 8.65 -5.46
C ARG A 84 -1.06 7.42 -4.76
N THR A 85 -1.54 7.09 -3.56
CA THR A 85 -1.32 5.77 -2.95
C THR A 85 -2.41 4.78 -3.38
N PHE A 86 -2.13 3.48 -3.42
CA PHE A 86 -3.16 2.48 -3.80
C PHE A 86 -4.27 2.38 -2.74
N VAL A 87 -3.94 2.74 -1.49
CA VAL A 87 -4.90 2.87 -0.38
C VAL A 87 -5.69 4.18 -0.40
N TYR A 88 -5.50 5.05 -1.40
CA TYR A 88 -6.25 6.29 -1.49
C TYR A 88 -7.76 6.00 -1.45
N ARG A 89 -8.45 6.64 -0.50
CA ARG A 89 -9.89 6.46 -0.21
C ARG A 89 -10.31 5.04 0.20
N MET A 90 -9.38 4.22 0.66
CA MET A 90 -9.66 2.90 1.22
C MET A 90 -10.04 3.03 2.70
N ARG A 91 -11.25 2.57 3.06
CA ARG A 91 -11.75 2.69 4.45
C ARG A 91 -11.06 1.74 5.44
N LYS A 92 -10.63 0.57 4.98
CA LYS A 92 -10.00 -0.48 5.82
C LYS A 92 -8.55 -0.73 5.37
N ALA A 93 -7.78 0.35 5.21
CA ALA A 93 -6.40 0.27 4.72
C ALA A 93 -5.46 -0.46 5.70
N ASP A 94 -5.81 -0.49 6.99
CA ASP A 94 -5.18 -1.26 8.05
C ASP A 94 -5.15 -2.77 7.74
N LYS A 95 -6.24 -3.30 7.19
CA LYS A 95 -6.37 -4.73 6.82
C LYS A 95 -5.65 -5.11 5.52
N MET A 96 -5.04 -4.14 4.85
CA MET A 96 -4.48 -4.35 3.52
C MET A 96 -3.24 -5.23 3.54
N LEU A 97 -2.45 -5.18 4.61
CA LEU A 97 -1.26 -6.02 4.76
C LEU A 97 -1.66 -7.51 4.84
N ASP A 98 -2.64 -7.84 5.68
CA ASP A 98 -3.19 -9.19 5.81
C ASP A 98 -3.75 -9.71 4.48
N TYR A 99 -4.45 -8.83 3.77
CA TYR A 99 -5.02 -9.16 2.47
C TYR A 99 -3.94 -9.42 1.42
N LEU A 100 -2.85 -8.64 1.39
CA LEU A 100 -1.71 -8.87 0.50
C LEU A 100 -1.05 -10.22 0.80
N LYS A 101 -0.84 -10.57 2.07
CA LYS A 101 -0.34 -11.90 2.47
C LYS A 101 -1.22 -13.01 1.90
N CYS A 102 -2.53 -12.92 2.12
CA CYS A 102 -3.49 -13.90 1.60
C CYS A 102 -3.42 -14.05 0.08
N MET A 103 -3.33 -12.93 -0.65
CA MET A 103 -3.21 -12.93 -2.11
C MET A 103 -1.90 -13.57 -2.59
N LEU A 104 -0.78 -13.27 -1.93
CA LEU A 104 0.54 -13.82 -2.27
C LEU A 104 0.65 -15.33 -1.98
N GLU A 105 -0.13 -15.84 -1.03
CA GLU A 105 -0.28 -17.28 -0.79
C GLU A 105 -1.12 -17.99 -1.87
N GLY A 106 -1.72 -17.24 -2.81
CA GLY A 106 -2.52 -17.77 -3.91
C GLY A 106 -3.96 -18.16 -3.52
N LYS A 107 -4.47 -17.62 -2.41
CA LYS A 107 -5.84 -17.87 -1.95
C LYS A 107 -6.87 -17.19 -2.87
N SER A 108 -8.08 -17.76 -2.92
CA SER A 108 -9.19 -17.17 -3.67
C SER A 108 -9.71 -15.88 -3.01
N LEU A 109 -10.38 -15.01 -3.78
CA LEU A 109 -11.00 -13.79 -3.24
C LEU A 109 -11.99 -14.08 -2.09
N ARG A 110 -12.70 -15.20 -2.15
CA ARG A 110 -13.61 -15.62 -1.06
C ARG A 110 -12.83 -16.00 0.20
N ALA A 111 -11.75 -16.76 0.05
CA ALA A 111 -10.88 -17.12 1.18
C ALA A 111 -10.26 -15.87 1.81
N CYS A 112 -9.73 -14.94 1.00
CA CYS A 112 -9.17 -13.69 1.52
C CYS A 112 -10.23 -12.79 2.16
N ALA A 113 -11.43 -12.72 1.61
CA ALA A 113 -12.53 -11.97 2.23
C ALA A 113 -12.88 -12.52 3.61
N SER A 114 -12.97 -13.85 3.73
CA SER A 114 -13.27 -14.54 4.99
C SER A 114 -12.17 -14.33 6.03
N GLU A 115 -10.91 -14.56 5.66
CA GLU A 115 -9.75 -14.51 6.57
C GLU A 115 -9.50 -13.09 7.09
N VAL A 116 -9.62 -12.08 6.23
CA VAL A 116 -9.38 -10.67 6.59
C VAL A 116 -10.62 -10.03 7.25
N GLY A 117 -11.78 -10.68 7.19
CA GLY A 117 -13.03 -10.13 7.71
C GLY A 117 -13.50 -8.90 6.92
N ILE A 118 -13.64 -9.07 5.61
CA ILE A 118 -14.20 -8.08 4.66
C ILE A 118 -15.22 -8.75 3.73
N SER A 119 -16.04 -7.95 3.04
CA SER A 119 -16.98 -8.52 2.07
C SER A 119 -16.24 -9.00 0.80
N LEU A 120 -16.82 -9.98 0.09
CA LEU A 120 -16.30 -10.41 -1.22
C LEU A 120 -16.21 -9.23 -2.22
N ARG A 121 -17.18 -8.31 -2.19
CA ARG A 121 -17.15 -7.08 -3.01
C ARG A 121 -15.95 -6.20 -2.67
N THR A 122 -15.63 -6.07 -1.38
CA THR A 122 -14.43 -5.33 -0.94
C THR A 122 -13.17 -6.01 -1.45
N SER A 123 -13.06 -7.33 -1.29
CA SER A 123 -11.94 -8.13 -1.81
C SER A 123 -11.79 -7.95 -3.33
N PHE A 124 -12.86 -8.07 -4.09
CA PHE A 124 -12.85 -7.84 -5.54
C PHE A 124 -12.33 -6.42 -5.88
N ASN A 125 -12.86 -5.38 -5.24
CA ASN A 125 -12.41 -4.01 -5.46
C ASN A 125 -10.93 -3.79 -5.10
N TRP A 126 -10.44 -4.45 -4.05
CA TRP A 126 -9.05 -4.36 -3.64
C TRP A 126 -8.12 -5.07 -4.62
N ARG A 127 -8.53 -6.22 -5.16
CA ARG A 127 -7.77 -6.93 -6.19
C ARG A 127 -7.56 -6.09 -7.45
N HIS A 128 -8.48 -5.21 -7.81
CA HIS A 128 -8.33 -4.33 -8.97
C HIS A 128 -7.46 -3.09 -8.70
N LYS A 129 -7.12 -2.83 -7.44
CA LYS A 129 -6.26 -1.72 -7.02
C LYS A 129 -4.78 -2.14 -6.85
N ILE A 130 -4.52 -3.44 -6.75
CA ILE A 130 -3.19 -4.06 -6.59
C ILE A 130 -2.76 -4.56 -7.96
#